data_AF-A0A849RLF0-F1
#
_entry.id   AF-A0A849RLF0-F1
#
_cell.length_a   1.000
_cell.length_b   1.000
_cell.length_c   1.000
_cell.angle_alpha   90.00
_cell.angle_beta   90.00
_cell.angle_gamma   90.00
#
_symmetry.space_group_name_H-M   'P 1'
#
loop_
_entity.id
_entity.type
_entity.pdbx_description
1 polymer ?
#
loop_
_entity_poly.entity_id
_entity_poly.type
_entity_poly.pdbx_seq_one_letter_code
_entity_poly.pdbx_strand_id
1 'polypeptide(L)'
;MALVGRLAGAILAETEGQFFLVGNPKEPCDFSAVGFEPPGVINAMERPFVRLSPCRPVQVPPPYVRVDVEGEALAQLLVDRFVIPRNGSISDRLWRLVTDPKQENRTVPGGNIDARWLGEIPTEIWHIVRETVLKCS
;
A
#
# COMPACT_ATOMS: atom_id res chain seq x y z
N MET A 1 -11.15 -8.13 -7.57
CA MET A 1 -11.04 -7.45 -6.27
C MET A 1 -9.63 -7.63 -5.74
N ALA A 2 -8.95 -6.54 -5.41
CA ALA A 2 -7.58 -6.54 -4.96
C ALA A 2 -7.44 -6.53 -3.43
N LEU A 3 -6.32 -7.07 -2.94
CA LEU A 3 -5.93 -7.02 -1.53
C LEU A 3 -4.70 -6.13 -1.37
N VAL A 4 -4.74 -5.19 -0.44
CA VAL A 4 -3.65 -4.24 -0.22
C VAL A 4 -3.25 -4.25 1.25
N GLY A 5 -1.98 -4.53 1.53
CA GLY A 5 -1.42 -4.58 2.88
C GLY A 5 -0.05 -3.90 2.95
N ARG A 6 0.76 -4.30 3.93
CA ARG A 6 2.08 -3.70 4.19
C ARG A 6 3.20 -4.72 4.06
N LEU A 7 4.32 -4.29 3.51
CA LEU A 7 5.56 -5.07 3.50
C LEU A 7 6.72 -4.13 3.81
N ALA A 8 7.40 -4.33 4.95
CA ALA A 8 8.56 -3.56 5.39
C ALA A 8 8.38 -2.02 5.29
N GLY A 9 7.19 -1.50 5.62
CA GLY A 9 6.90 -0.07 5.54
C GLY A 9 6.52 0.47 4.15
N ALA A 10 6.55 -0.36 3.10
CA ALA A 10 5.93 -0.12 1.80
C ALA A 10 4.52 -0.74 1.74
N ILE A 11 3.78 -0.48 0.66
CA ILE A 11 2.50 -1.15 0.39
C ILE A 11 2.74 -2.38 -0.48
N LEU A 12 2.12 -3.49 -0.12
CA LEU A 12 2.04 -4.70 -0.95
C LEU A 12 0.61 -4.82 -1.49
N ALA A 13 0.44 -4.85 -2.80
CA ALA A 13 -0.84 -5.05 -3.45
C ALA A 13 -0.86 -6.37 -4.22
N GLU A 14 -1.91 -7.15 -4.04
CA GLU A 14 -2.24 -8.35 -4.81
C GLU A 14 -3.48 -8.08 -5.65
N THR A 15 -3.40 -8.31 -6.95
CA THR A 15 -4.50 -8.12 -7.91
C THR A 15 -4.31 -9.07 -9.08
N GLU A 16 -5.37 -9.80 -9.47
CA GLU A 16 -5.34 -10.75 -10.60
C GLU A 16 -4.16 -11.75 -10.56
N GLY A 17 -3.73 -12.16 -9.35
CA GLY A 17 -2.57 -13.05 -9.14
C GLY A 17 -1.21 -12.39 -9.36
N GLN A 18 -1.17 -11.08 -9.58
CA GLN A 18 0.03 -10.25 -9.68
C GLN A 18 0.27 -9.50 -8.36
N PHE A 19 1.54 -9.24 -8.07
CA PHE A 19 1.95 -8.51 -6.88
C PHE A 19 2.69 -7.24 -7.24
N PHE A 20 2.39 -6.15 -6.54
CA PHE A 20 3.07 -4.87 -6.69
C PHE A 20 3.57 -4.38 -5.34
N LEU A 21 4.81 -3.92 -5.30
CA LEU A 21 5.35 -3.15 -4.19
C LEU A 21 5.25 -1.67 -4.52
N VAL A 22 4.60 -0.89 -3.66
CA VAL A 22 4.40 0.54 -3.84
C VAL A 22 5.12 1.32 -2.74
N GLY A 23 5.97 2.24 -3.15
CA GLY A 23 6.82 3.03 -2.26
C GLY A 23 8.10 2.31 -1.80
N ASN A 24 8.98 3.08 -1.15
CA ASN A 24 10.23 2.59 -0.58
C ASN A 24 9.97 1.81 0.71
N PRO A 25 10.56 0.61 0.89
CA PRO A 25 10.66 -0.02 2.19
C PRO A 25 11.34 0.92 3.19
N LYS A 26 10.79 1.00 4.40
CA LYS A 26 11.39 1.74 5.53
C LYS A 26 12.35 0.89 6.35
N GLU A 27 12.25 -0.41 6.21
CA GLU A 27 13.03 -1.41 6.94
C GLU A 27 13.66 -2.38 5.91
N PRO A 28 14.80 -3.00 6.24
CA PRO A 28 15.36 -4.07 5.42
C PRO A 28 14.33 -5.17 5.17
N CYS A 29 14.16 -5.57 3.92
CA CYS A 29 13.19 -6.59 3.52
C CYS A 29 13.91 -7.74 2.81
N ASP A 30 13.85 -8.93 3.40
CA ASP A 30 14.25 -10.16 2.72
C ASP A 30 13.08 -10.66 1.87
N PHE A 31 13.08 -10.23 0.59
CA PHE A 31 12.03 -10.59 -0.38
C PHE A 31 11.92 -12.11 -0.58
N SER A 32 13.04 -12.82 -0.60
CA SER A 32 13.07 -14.28 -0.72
C SER A 32 12.38 -14.95 0.47
N ALA A 33 12.65 -14.47 1.68
CA ALA A 33 12.02 -14.98 2.90
C ALA A 33 10.51 -14.73 2.95
N VAL A 34 9.99 -13.67 2.32
CA VAL A 34 8.55 -13.42 2.20
C VAL A 34 7.93 -14.03 0.94
N GLY A 35 8.73 -14.67 0.08
CA GLY A 35 8.27 -15.50 -1.04
C GLY A 35 8.34 -14.85 -2.42
N PHE A 36 9.10 -13.76 -2.59
CA PHE A 36 9.34 -13.10 -3.87
C PHE A 36 10.78 -13.26 -4.34
N GLU A 37 11.00 -13.18 -5.65
CA GLU A 37 12.34 -12.93 -6.20
C GLU A 37 12.81 -11.53 -5.77
N PRO A 38 14.11 -11.34 -5.46
CA PRO A 38 14.66 -10.02 -5.17
C PRO A 38 14.42 -9.06 -6.36
N PRO A 39 13.69 -7.95 -6.18
CA PRO A 39 13.29 -7.07 -7.29
C PRO A 39 14.43 -6.15 -7.78
N GLY A 40 15.67 -6.41 -7.36
CA GLY A 40 16.80 -5.53 -7.61
C GLY A 40 16.75 -4.24 -6.78
N VAL A 41 17.16 -3.12 -7.39
CA VAL A 41 17.18 -1.81 -6.75
C VAL A 41 15.76 -1.23 -6.72
N ILE A 42 15.26 -0.94 -5.52
CA ILE A 42 13.99 -0.23 -5.33
C ILE A 42 14.29 1.24 -5.09
N ASN A 43 13.79 2.11 -5.97
CA ASN A 43 13.79 3.56 -5.79
C ASN A 43 12.43 4.13 -6.22
N ALA A 44 11.54 4.34 -5.25
CA ALA A 44 10.20 4.86 -5.50
C ALA A 44 10.15 6.32 -5.97
N MET A 45 11.28 7.05 -5.94
CA MET A 45 11.37 8.39 -6.54
C MET A 45 11.51 8.32 -8.07
N GLU A 46 12.11 7.24 -8.58
CA GLU A 46 12.31 7.02 -10.03
C GLU A 46 11.21 6.12 -10.60
N ARG A 47 10.88 5.05 -9.86
CA ARG A 47 9.86 4.08 -10.22
C ARG A 47 9.01 3.79 -8.97
N PRO A 48 7.85 4.46 -8.81
CA PRO A 48 7.11 4.50 -7.55
C PRO A 48 6.46 3.18 -7.16
N PHE A 49 6.34 2.23 -8.11
CA PHE A 49 5.97 0.86 -7.84
C PHE A 49 6.74 -0.13 -8.71
N VAL A 50 6.96 -1.33 -8.20
CA VAL A 50 7.58 -2.44 -8.95
C VAL A 50 6.68 -3.67 -8.89
N ARG A 51 6.61 -4.40 -10.00
CA ARG A 51 5.97 -5.71 -10.02
C ARG A 51 6.89 -6.73 -9.36
N LEU A 52 6.36 -7.53 -8.45
CA LEU A 52 7.07 -8.61 -7.77
C LEU A 52 6.75 -9.96 -8.42
N SER A 53 7.75 -10.84 -8.47
CA SER A 53 7.62 -12.21 -8.97
C SER A 53 7.53 -13.16 -7.77
N PRO A 54 6.38 -13.81 -7.50
CA PRO A 54 6.28 -14.77 -6.41
C PRO A 54 7.00 -16.09 -6.76
N CYS A 55 7.87 -16.57 -5.88
CA CYS A 55 8.52 -17.89 -5.99
C CYS A 55 7.69 -19.04 -5.42
N ARG A 56 6.67 -18.70 -4.63
CA ARG A 56 5.75 -19.61 -3.94
C ARG A 56 4.43 -18.88 -3.68
N PRO A 57 3.35 -19.56 -3.23
CA PRO A 57 2.15 -18.87 -2.81
C PRO A 57 2.46 -17.81 -1.73
N VAL A 58 2.11 -16.55 -2.00
CA VAL A 58 2.27 -15.43 -1.08
C VAL A 58 0.89 -14.95 -0.64
N GLN A 59 0.76 -14.56 0.62
CA GLN A 59 -0.44 -13.94 1.16
C GLN A 59 -0.12 -12.52 1.59
N VAL A 60 -1.04 -11.59 1.31
CA VAL A 60 -0.94 -10.22 1.82
C VAL A 60 -1.12 -10.24 3.35
N PRO A 61 -0.16 -9.72 4.14
CA PRO A 61 -0.24 -9.77 5.59
C PRO A 61 -1.32 -8.82 6.13
N PRO A 62 -2.05 -9.21 7.19
CA PRO A 62 -3.01 -8.33 7.85
C PRO A 62 -2.30 -7.21 8.65
N PRO A 63 -2.94 -6.04 8.85
CA PRO A 63 -4.23 -5.67 8.27
C PRO A 63 -4.11 -5.38 6.76
N TYR A 64 -5.07 -5.86 5.98
CA TYR A 64 -5.21 -5.57 4.57
C TYR A 64 -6.57 -4.94 4.26
N VAL A 65 -6.64 -4.21 3.16
CA VAL A 65 -7.84 -3.56 2.67
C VAL A 65 -8.24 -4.14 1.31
N ARG A 66 -9.54 -4.13 1.02
CA ARG A 66 -10.10 -4.50 -0.28
C ARG A 66 -10.37 -3.27 -1.11
N VAL A 67 -9.92 -3.28 -2.35
CA VAL A 67 -10.12 -2.20 -3.33
C VAL A 67 -10.68 -2.81 -4.61
N ASP A 68 -11.59 -2.10 -5.28
CA ASP A 68 -12.20 -2.53 -6.54
C ASP A 68 -11.51 -1.87 -7.75
N VAL A 69 -10.18 -1.97 -7.76
CA VAL A 69 -9.31 -1.51 -8.84
C VAL A 69 -8.26 -2.60 -9.02
N GLU A 70 -7.99 -2.99 -10.28
CA GLU A 70 -7.10 -4.11 -10.60
C GLU A 70 -5.88 -3.68 -11.41
N GLY A 71 -4.90 -4.58 -11.49
CA GLY A 71 -3.69 -4.46 -12.32
C GLY A 71 -2.81 -3.27 -11.95
N GLU A 72 -2.11 -2.72 -12.94
CA GLU A 72 -1.23 -1.56 -12.73
C GLU A 72 -2.01 -0.28 -12.34
N ALA A 73 -3.29 -0.18 -12.70
CA ALA A 73 -4.13 0.94 -12.29
C ALA A 73 -4.29 0.99 -10.75
N LEU A 74 -4.31 -0.17 -10.09
CA LEU A 74 -4.28 -0.23 -8.63
C LEU A 74 -2.95 0.29 -8.08
N ALA A 75 -1.83 -0.13 -8.66
CA ALA A 75 -0.52 0.32 -8.21
C ALA A 75 -0.39 1.85 -8.34
N GLN A 76 -0.84 2.41 -9.48
CA GLN A 76 -0.85 3.85 -9.70
C GLN A 76 -1.79 4.58 -8.73
N LEU A 77 -3.00 4.06 -8.51
CA LEU A 77 -3.91 4.59 -7.49
C LEU A 77 -3.20 4.66 -6.13
N LEU A 78 -2.55 3.59 -5.70
CA LEU A 78 -1.86 3.54 -4.41
C LEU A 78 -0.68 4.52 -4.33
N VAL A 79 0.03 4.75 -5.44
CA VAL A 79 1.04 5.82 -5.54
C VAL A 79 0.40 7.18 -5.25
N ASP A 80 -0.63 7.52 -6.01
CA ASP A 80 -1.31 8.81 -5.92
C ASP A 80 -1.96 9.01 -4.55
N ARG A 81 -2.40 7.93 -3.90
CA ARG A 81 -3.02 8.02 -2.58
C ARG A 81 -2.00 8.11 -1.44
N PHE A 82 -0.89 7.37 -1.49
CA PHE A 82 -0.08 7.12 -0.29
C PHE A 82 1.39 7.53 -0.39
N VAL A 83 1.98 7.56 -1.59
CA VAL A 83 3.41 7.83 -1.74
C VAL A 83 3.71 9.29 -1.46
N ILE A 84 4.70 9.52 -0.60
CA ILE A 84 5.20 10.84 -0.25
C ILE A 84 6.23 11.28 -1.31
N PRO A 85 5.93 12.30 -2.15
CA PRO A 85 6.74 12.59 -3.33
C PRO A 85 8.20 12.98 -3.06
N ARG A 86 8.52 13.46 -1.86
CA ARG A 86 9.88 13.90 -1.49
C ARG A 86 10.85 12.77 -1.13
N ASN A 87 10.34 11.58 -0.84
CA ASN A 87 11.18 10.46 -0.38
C ASN A 87 10.71 9.07 -0.82
N GLY A 88 9.62 9.00 -1.59
CA GLY A 88 9.04 7.74 -2.08
C GLY A 88 8.46 6.85 -0.99
N SER A 89 8.41 7.30 0.27
CA SER A 89 7.92 6.48 1.39
C SER A 89 6.41 6.53 1.50
N ILE A 90 5.84 5.57 2.23
CA ILE A 90 4.41 5.57 2.60
C ILE A 90 4.24 6.15 4.00
N SER A 91 3.33 7.12 4.19
CA SER A 91 3.03 7.64 5.53
C SER A 91 2.18 6.68 6.35
N ASP A 92 2.63 6.32 7.55
CA ASP A 92 1.86 5.45 8.45
C ASP A 92 0.58 6.14 8.96
N ARG A 93 0.57 7.48 9.03
CA ARG A 93 -0.64 8.24 9.39
C ARG A 93 -1.72 8.10 8.31
N LEU A 94 -1.35 8.16 7.03
CA LEU A 94 -2.29 7.94 5.91
C LEU A 94 -2.77 6.49 5.86
N TRP A 95 -1.86 5.53 6.07
CA TRP A 95 -2.22 4.13 6.12
C TRP A 95 -3.22 3.83 7.24
N ARG A 96 -2.95 4.34 8.46
CA ARG A 96 -3.85 4.19 9.61
C ARG A 96 -5.23 4.81 9.40
N LEU A 97 -5.34 5.91 8.66
CA LEU A 97 -6.65 6.49 8.32
C LEU A 97 -7.55 5.46 7.60
N VAL A 98 -6.95 4.61 6.77
CA VAL A 98 -7.69 3.59 6.01
C VAL A 98 -7.90 2.33 6.84
N THR A 99 -6.90 1.89 7.60
CA THR A 99 -6.97 0.62 8.32
C THR A 99 -7.57 0.71 9.73
N ASP A 100 -7.63 1.90 10.32
CA ASP A 100 -8.25 2.15 11.63
C ASP A 100 -8.83 3.58 11.68
N PRO A 101 -9.87 3.88 10.88
CA PRO A 101 -10.44 5.22 10.79
C PRO A 101 -11.03 5.72 12.11
N LYS A 102 -11.44 4.81 13.00
CA LYS A 102 -12.03 5.17 14.30
C LYS A 102 -10.99 5.34 15.41
N GLN A 103 -9.71 5.02 15.15
CA GLN A 103 -8.62 5.02 16.13
C GLN A 103 -8.99 4.25 17.41
N GLU A 104 -9.82 3.20 17.28
CA GLU A 104 -10.32 2.46 18.42
C GLU A 104 -9.27 1.47 18.96
N ASN A 105 -8.09 1.37 18.32
CA ASN A 105 -7.09 0.31 18.56
C ASN A 105 -7.69 -1.10 18.50
N ARG A 106 -8.87 -1.24 17.90
CA ARG A 106 -9.54 -2.51 17.66
C ARG A 106 -9.08 -2.96 16.29
N THR A 107 -7.92 -3.59 16.25
CA THR A 107 -7.49 -4.41 15.12
C THR A 107 -8.69 -5.29 14.74
N VAL A 108 -9.31 -5.04 13.58
CA VAL A 108 -10.45 -5.82 13.14
C VAL A 108 -9.97 -7.28 13.05
N PRO A 109 -10.51 -8.22 13.85
CA PRO A 109 -10.07 -9.60 13.84
C PRO A 109 -10.33 -10.17 12.45
N GLY A 110 -9.28 -10.53 11.72
CA GLY A 110 -9.37 -11.05 10.35
C GLY A 110 -8.85 -10.13 9.26
N GLY A 111 -8.49 -8.88 9.58
CA GLY A 111 -7.65 -8.04 8.72
C GLY A 111 -8.22 -7.70 7.36
N ASN A 112 -9.54 -7.70 7.20
CA ASN A 112 -10.21 -7.47 5.92
C ASN A 112 -11.10 -6.24 5.99
N ILE A 113 -10.55 -5.11 5.53
CA ILE A 113 -11.18 -3.79 5.64
C ILE A 113 -11.72 -3.38 4.28
N ASP A 114 -12.99 -3.00 4.20
CA ASP A 114 -13.57 -2.48 2.96
C ASP A 114 -13.05 -1.05 2.70
N ALA A 115 -12.24 -0.90 1.67
CA ALA A 115 -11.69 0.38 1.24
C ALA A 115 -11.97 0.66 -0.24
N ARG A 116 -13.08 0.14 -0.78
CA ARG A 116 -13.50 0.40 -2.17
C ARG A 116 -13.64 1.90 -2.48
N TRP A 117 -14.03 2.68 -1.48
CA TRP A 117 -14.09 4.14 -1.54
C TRP A 117 -12.75 4.80 -1.92
N LEU A 118 -11.60 4.15 -1.75
CA LEU A 118 -10.30 4.69 -2.19
C LEU A 118 -10.22 4.86 -3.72
N GLY A 119 -10.90 4.00 -4.47
CA GLY A 119 -11.01 4.12 -5.93
C GLY A 119 -12.04 5.16 -6.37
N GLU A 120 -13.05 5.41 -5.54
CA GLU A 120 -14.18 6.29 -5.87
C GLU A 120 -13.96 7.74 -5.44
N ILE A 121 -13.17 7.97 -4.39
CA ILE A 121 -12.94 9.30 -3.85
C ILE A 121 -12.23 10.20 -4.87
N PRO A 122 -12.73 11.40 -5.16
CA PRO A 122 -12.06 12.32 -6.08
C PRO A 122 -10.63 12.65 -5.61
N THR A 123 -9.72 12.82 -6.57
CA THR A 123 -8.29 13.09 -6.29
C THR A 123 -8.11 14.37 -5.48
N GLU A 124 -8.88 15.40 -5.79
CA GLU A 124 -8.83 16.71 -5.14
C GLU A 124 -9.24 16.61 -3.66
N ILE A 125 -10.29 15.84 -3.37
CA ILE A 125 -10.75 15.61 -2.00
C ILE A 125 -9.70 14.83 -1.22
N TRP A 126 -9.12 13.79 -1.82
CA TRP A 126 -8.07 13.04 -1.18
C TRP A 126 -6.81 13.88 -0.93
N HIS A 127 -6.44 14.79 -1.83
CA HIS A 127 -5.33 15.73 -1.59
C HIS A 127 -5.57 16.58 -0.34
N ILE A 128 -6.78 17.11 -0.13
CA ILE A 128 -7.13 17.85 1.08
C ILE A 128 -6.97 16.97 2.34
N VAL A 129 -7.43 15.72 2.28
CA VAL A 129 -7.27 14.75 3.36
C VAL A 129 -5.79 14.49 3.63
N ARG A 130 -4.99 14.24 2.58
CA ARG A 130 -3.55 14.00 2.69
C ARG A 130 -2.85 15.16 3.35
N GLU A 131 -3.08 16.38 2.88
CA GLU A 131 -2.48 17.59 3.46
C GLU A 131 -2.85 17.74 4.94
N THR A 132 -4.11 17.54 5.27
CA THR A 132 -4.59 17.63 6.67
C THR A 132 -3.92 16.59 7.56
N VAL A 133 -3.82 15.34 7.11
CA VAL A 133 -3.20 14.25 7.86
C VAL A 133 -1.69 14.39 7.96
N LEU A 134 -1.04 14.97 6.95
CA LEU A 134 0.42 15.12 6.91
C LEU A 134 0.92 16.41 7.56
N LYS A 135 0.04 17.38 7.86
CA LYS A 135 0.41 18.52 8.71
C LYS A 135 0.90 17.98 10.06
N CYS A 136 2.14 18.34 10.40
CA CYS A 136 2.67 18.12 11.73
C CYS A 136 1.85 18.98 12.70
N SER A 137 1.26 18.34 13.71
CA SER A 137 0.74 19.01 14.91
C SER A 137 1.85 19.07 15.93
#